data_AF-A0A661V3Z4-F1
#
_entry.id   AF-A0A661V3Z4-F1
#
_cell.length_a   1.000
_cell.length_b   1.000
_cell.length_c   1.000
_cell.angle_alpha   90.00
_cell.angle_beta   90.00
_cell.angle_gamma   90.00
#
_symmetry.space_group_name_H-M   'P 1'
#
loop_
_entity.id
_entity.type
_entity.pdbx_description
1 polymer ?
#
loop_
_entity_poly.entity_id
_entity_poly.type
_entity_poly.pdbx_seq_one_letter_code
_entity_poly.pdbx_strand_id
1 'polypeptide(L)'
;VHHDIDGLRLVPAGDDWELQVQLKKRDPESDWRAWQYEEGGCAIARQWVPAYHFTLDDAKARYYQHAFAVRDEFAKAGSFPGGYTRSTAKKLRLTRVPAFDAGADLAPLVELSEDLARVQARIGATDRLIDLIVYRLYGLTADEVAVVEGERAQ
;
A
#
# COMPACT_ATOMS: atom_id res chain seq x y z
N VAL A 1 15.61 12.69 -11.45
CA VAL A 1 14.20 12.57 -11.90
C VAL A 1 13.28 13.32 -10.93
N HIS A 2 12.42 14.20 -11.43
CA HIS A 2 11.47 14.95 -10.60
C HIS A 2 10.10 14.26 -10.65
N HIS A 3 9.82 13.45 -9.63
CA HIS A 3 8.51 12.84 -9.46
C HIS A 3 7.74 13.55 -8.35
N ASP A 4 6.41 13.58 -8.46
CA ASP A 4 5.56 13.91 -7.31
C ASP A 4 5.44 12.66 -6.44
N ILE A 5 5.35 12.85 -5.13
CA ILE A 5 5.03 11.77 -4.21
C ILE A 5 3.52 11.85 -3.94
N ASP A 6 2.83 10.73 -4.05
CA ASP A 6 1.37 10.64 -3.91
C ASP A 6 0.98 9.79 -2.69
N GLY A 7 1.90 8.99 -2.15
CA GLY A 7 1.64 8.11 -1.01
C GLY A 7 2.90 7.67 -0.26
N LEU A 8 2.72 7.30 1.01
CA LEU A 8 3.68 6.58 1.83
C LEU A 8 3.04 5.27 2.28
N ARG A 9 3.82 4.20 2.39
CA ARG A 9 3.40 2.99 3.09
C ARG A 9 4.60 2.31 3.73
N LEU A 10 4.35 1.65 4.86
CA LEU A 10 5.36 0.84 5.54
C LEU A 10 5.04 -0.63 5.31
N VAL A 11 5.99 -1.40 4.80
CA VAL A 11 5.84 -2.84 4.56
C VAL A 11 6.89 -3.63 5.34
N PRO A 12 6.57 -4.85 5.81
CA PRO A 12 7.56 -5.72 6.43
C PRO A 12 8.59 -6.18 5.38
N ALA A 13 9.85 -6.23 5.76
CA ALA A 13 10.98 -6.61 4.91
C ALA A 13 11.93 -7.54 5.70
N GLY A 14 11.52 -8.79 5.88
CA GLY A 14 12.22 -9.74 6.76
C GLY A 14 12.05 -9.33 8.23
N ASP A 15 13.17 -9.16 8.93
CA ASP A 15 13.20 -8.68 10.32
C ASP A 15 13.20 -7.13 10.43
N ASP A 16 13.27 -6.44 9.29
CA ASP A 16 13.26 -4.98 9.19
C ASP A 16 11.98 -4.46 8.53
N TRP A 17 11.86 -3.13 8.43
CA TRP A 17 10.76 -2.44 7.77
C TRP A 17 11.25 -1.61 6.60
N GLU A 18 10.45 -1.59 5.52
CA GLU A 18 10.71 -0.80 4.34
C GLU A 18 9.65 0.31 4.19
N LEU A 19 10.10 1.56 4.17
CA LEU A 19 9.26 2.69 3.77
C LEU A 19 9.27 2.78 2.25
N GLN A 20 8.10 2.60 1.65
CA GLN A 20 7.88 2.80 0.22
C GLN A 20 7.19 4.14 -0.03
N VAL A 21 7.57 4.78 -1.13
CA VAL A 21 6.96 6.02 -1.63
C VAL A 21 6.23 5.72 -2.93
N GLN A 22 5.02 6.26 -3.08
CA GLN A 22 4.30 6.18 -4.36
C GLN A 22 4.73 7.36 -5.21
N LEU A 23 5.43 7.07 -6.30
CA LEU A 23 5.83 8.07 -7.27
C LEU A 23 4.75 8.23 -8.32
N LYS A 24 4.26 9.45 -8.45
CA LYS A 24 3.50 9.89 -9.61
C LYS A 24 4.50 10.32 -10.67
N LYS A 25 4.69 9.49 -11.68
CA LYS A 25 5.75 9.68 -12.65
C LYS A 25 5.35 10.76 -13.65
N ARG A 26 6.08 11.88 -13.63
CA ARG A 26 5.88 13.01 -14.55
C ARG A 26 7.07 13.26 -15.47
N ASP A 27 8.27 13.11 -14.93
CA ASP A 27 9.50 13.16 -15.72
C ASP A 27 9.85 11.77 -16.28
N PRO A 28 9.78 11.58 -17.60
CA PRO A 28 10.45 10.45 -18.24
C PRO A 28 11.97 10.62 -18.18
N GLU A 29 12.69 9.49 -18.10
CA GLU A 29 14.15 9.46 -18.04
C GLU A 29 14.82 9.99 -19.32
N SER A 30 14.06 10.10 -20.43
CA SER A 30 14.57 10.38 -21.76
C SER A 30 14.08 11.71 -22.40
N ASP A 31 12.80 12.07 -22.36
CA ASP A 31 12.26 13.30 -23.01
C ASP A 31 11.05 13.88 -22.26
N TRP A 32 11.16 15.10 -21.70
CA TRP A 32 10.13 15.81 -20.93
C TRP A 32 8.73 15.91 -21.59
N ARG A 33 8.60 15.63 -22.89
CA ARG A 33 7.32 15.57 -23.62
C ARG A 33 6.59 14.23 -23.51
N ALA A 34 7.25 13.17 -23.07
CA ALA A 34 6.66 11.84 -22.88
C ALA A 34 6.10 11.68 -21.46
N TRP A 35 4.95 12.29 -21.19
CA TRP A 35 4.26 12.12 -19.92
C TRP A 35 4.01 10.62 -19.67
N GLN A 36 4.39 10.11 -18.50
CA GLN A 36 4.29 8.68 -18.21
C GLN A 36 2.86 8.35 -17.81
N TYR A 37 2.14 7.70 -18.71
CA TYR A 37 0.78 7.22 -18.49
C TYR A 37 0.78 5.73 -18.19
N GLU A 38 -0.27 5.26 -17.51
CA GLU A 38 -0.55 3.83 -17.33
C GLU A 38 -0.90 3.18 -18.68
N GLU A 39 -0.84 1.86 -18.73
CA GLU A 39 -1.24 1.06 -19.88
C GLU A 39 -2.74 1.30 -20.15
N GLY A 40 -3.04 2.13 -21.16
CA GLY A 40 -4.39 2.67 -21.42
C GLY A 40 -4.47 4.19 -21.56
N GLY A 41 -3.40 4.94 -21.27
CA GLY A 41 -3.22 6.35 -21.66
C GLY A 41 -4.07 7.40 -20.92
N CYS A 42 -5.05 6.98 -20.12
CA CYS A 42 -5.97 7.90 -19.44
C CYS A 42 -5.51 8.37 -18.05
N ALA A 43 -4.55 7.67 -17.44
CA ALA A 43 -4.11 7.92 -16.07
C ALA A 43 -2.60 8.12 -15.97
N ILE A 44 -2.16 8.97 -15.04
CA ILE A 44 -0.74 9.21 -14.78
C ILE A 44 -0.16 7.98 -14.08
N ALA A 45 0.95 7.45 -14.61
CA ALA A 45 1.63 6.29 -14.08
C ALA A 45 2.05 6.49 -12.63
N ARG A 46 1.66 5.55 -11.77
CA ARG A 46 2.07 5.49 -10.37
C ARG A 46 2.85 4.22 -10.11
N GLN A 47 3.90 4.35 -9.32
CA GLN A 47 4.69 3.19 -8.90
C GLN A 47 5.12 3.35 -7.45
N TRP A 48 4.93 2.29 -6.66
CA TRP A 48 5.56 2.16 -5.35
C TRP A 48 7.03 1.78 -5.54
N VAL A 49 7.93 2.56 -4.95
CA VAL A 49 9.36 2.26 -4.93
C VAL A 49 9.88 2.28 -3.50
N PRO A 50 10.89 1.45 -3.19
CA PRO A 50 11.55 1.48 -1.90
C PRO A 50 12.27 2.81 -1.71
N ALA A 51 12.12 3.43 -0.54
CA ALA A 51 12.81 4.67 -0.18
C ALA A 51 13.85 4.45 0.92
N TYR A 52 13.48 3.75 2.00
CA TYR A 52 14.37 3.48 3.13
C TYR A 52 14.08 2.12 3.76
N HIS A 53 15.14 1.51 4.27
CA HIS A 53 15.09 0.33 5.13
C HIS A 53 15.54 0.71 6.53
N PHE A 54 14.83 0.25 7.54
CA PHE A 54 15.18 0.51 8.94
C PHE A 54 14.47 -0.46 9.88
N THR A 55 15.09 -0.66 11.05
CA THR A 55 14.49 -1.42 12.13
C THR A 55 13.49 -0.53 12.89
N LEU A 56 12.33 -1.09 13.19
CA LEU A 56 11.26 -0.43 13.93
C LEU A 56 10.59 -1.47 14.83
N ASP A 57 10.22 -1.07 16.04
CA ASP A 57 9.42 -1.94 16.90
C ASP A 57 8.01 -2.14 16.32
N ASP A 58 7.41 -3.30 16.58
CA ASP A 58 6.11 -3.68 16.02
C ASP A 58 5.00 -2.69 16.36
N ALA A 59 5.03 -2.11 17.56
CA ALA A 59 4.02 -1.15 18.01
C ALA A 59 4.08 0.14 17.16
N LYS A 60 5.28 0.70 16.97
CA LYS A 60 5.51 1.83 16.07
C LYS A 60 5.19 1.47 14.62
N ALA A 61 5.56 0.28 14.18
CA ALA A 61 5.31 -0.15 12.80
C ALA A 61 3.83 -0.17 12.49
N ARG A 62 3.02 -0.77 13.37
CA ARG A 62 1.56 -0.75 13.28
C ARG A 62 1.02 0.67 13.26
N TYR A 63 1.47 1.53 14.18
CA TYR A 63 1.06 2.94 14.16
C TYR A 63 1.32 3.59 12.80
N TYR A 64 2.53 3.47 12.24
CA TYR A 64 2.87 4.11 10.96
C TYR A 64 2.13 3.50 9.78
N GLN A 65 1.85 2.18 9.79
CA GLN A 65 1.01 1.53 8.78
C GLN A 65 -0.38 2.17 8.72
N HIS A 66 -1.01 2.39 9.87
CA HIS A 66 -2.31 3.04 9.94
C HIS A 66 -2.23 4.54 9.68
N ALA A 67 -1.27 5.23 10.30
CA ALA A 67 -1.11 6.67 10.20
C ALA A 67 -0.80 7.13 8.77
N PHE A 68 -0.10 6.33 7.96
CA PHE A 68 0.12 6.66 6.56
C PHE A 68 -1.13 6.50 5.69
N ALA A 69 -2.01 5.54 6.00
CA ALA A 69 -3.25 5.34 5.24
C ALA A 69 -4.24 6.50 5.40
N VAL A 70 -4.28 7.12 6.58
CA VAL A 70 -5.15 8.27 6.89
C VAL A 70 -4.34 9.56 7.13
N ARG A 71 -3.13 9.65 6.56
CA ARG A 71 -2.19 10.73 6.86
C ARG A 71 -2.78 12.13 6.63
N ASP A 72 -3.56 12.27 5.57
CA ASP A 72 -4.14 13.55 5.18
C ASP A 72 -5.19 14.07 6.19
N GLU A 73 -5.67 13.22 7.11
CA GLU A 73 -6.54 13.61 8.23
C GLU A 73 -5.75 14.24 9.39
N PHE A 74 -4.44 13.98 9.50
CA PHE A 74 -3.61 14.57 10.54
C PHE A 74 -3.33 16.05 10.25
N ALA A 75 -3.54 16.89 11.25
CA ALA A 75 -3.25 18.31 11.18
C ALA A 75 -1.79 18.55 10.74
N LYS A 76 -1.61 19.29 9.64
CA LYS A 76 -0.30 19.63 9.07
C LYS A 76 0.49 18.44 8.49
N ALA A 77 -0.11 17.26 8.33
CA ALA A 77 0.48 16.13 7.59
C ALA A 77 -0.18 15.91 6.21
N GLY A 78 -0.88 16.94 5.69
CA GLY A 78 -1.53 16.91 4.39
C GLY A 78 -0.56 16.73 3.21
N SER A 79 -1.13 16.86 2.00
CA SER A 79 -0.52 16.49 0.72
C SER A 79 0.98 16.81 0.58
N PHE A 80 1.67 15.96 -0.19
CA PHE A 80 3.10 16.10 -0.40
C PHE A 80 3.45 17.44 -1.08
N PRO A 81 4.61 18.02 -0.75
CA PRO A 81 5.07 19.25 -1.38
C PRO A 81 5.26 19.05 -2.89
N GLY A 82 4.40 19.70 -3.69
CA GLY A 82 4.40 19.62 -5.15
C GLY A 82 5.49 20.46 -5.84
N GLY A 83 5.54 20.37 -7.17
CA GLY A 83 6.34 21.22 -8.05
C GLY A 83 7.47 20.49 -8.79
N TYR A 84 7.71 20.90 -10.04
CA TYR A 84 8.67 20.23 -10.93
C TYR A 84 10.14 20.51 -10.56
N THR A 85 10.42 21.60 -9.84
CA THR A 85 11.80 22.04 -9.53
C THR A 85 12.49 21.26 -8.41
N ARG A 86 11.80 20.28 -7.80
CA ARG A 86 12.29 19.56 -6.62
C ARG A 86 12.46 18.08 -6.92
N SER A 87 13.60 17.51 -6.57
CA SER A 87 13.81 16.06 -6.66
C SER A 87 12.90 15.32 -5.68
N THR A 88 12.63 14.04 -5.96
CA THR A 88 11.87 13.15 -5.06
C THR A 88 12.44 13.15 -3.64
N ALA A 89 13.77 13.03 -3.51
CA ALA A 89 14.45 13.08 -2.21
C ALA A 89 14.21 14.41 -1.46
N LYS A 90 14.22 15.55 -2.17
CA LYS A 90 13.94 16.87 -1.57
C LYS A 90 12.47 16.97 -1.13
N LYS A 91 11.54 16.39 -1.89
CA LYS A 91 10.12 16.35 -1.50
C LYS A 91 9.92 15.51 -0.25
N LEU A 92 10.53 14.32 -0.19
CA LEU A 92 10.46 13.43 0.97
C LEU A 92 10.98 14.07 2.26
N ARG A 93 12.08 14.82 2.19
CA ARG A 93 12.61 15.60 3.33
C ARG A 93 11.67 16.71 3.81
N LEU A 94 10.79 17.19 2.95
CA LEU A 94 9.83 18.25 3.26
C LEU A 94 8.44 17.69 3.65
N THR A 95 8.21 16.39 3.46
CA THR A 95 6.99 15.72 3.86
C THR A 95 6.90 15.68 5.38
N ARG A 96 5.75 16.12 5.91
CA ARG A 96 5.44 15.95 7.32
C ARG A 96 4.77 14.60 7.52
N VAL A 97 5.30 13.81 8.43
CA VAL A 97 4.75 12.51 8.84
C VAL A 97 4.19 12.63 10.26
N PRO A 98 3.08 11.95 10.57
CA PRO A 98 2.60 11.84 11.94
C PRO A 98 3.72 11.32 12.84
N ALA A 99 3.91 11.94 14.00
CA ALA A 99 4.92 11.51 14.96
C ALA A 99 4.32 10.43 15.86
N PHE A 100 5.02 9.30 16.00
CA PHE A 100 4.66 8.33 17.00
C PHE A 100 4.88 8.91 18.41
N ASP A 101 3.82 8.94 19.21
CA ASP A 101 3.91 9.25 20.63
C ASP A 101 4.21 7.97 21.41
N ALA A 102 5.36 7.92 22.09
CA ALA A 102 5.77 6.78 22.89
C ALA A 102 4.85 6.52 24.10
N GLY A 103 4.04 7.49 24.51
CA GLY A 103 3.05 7.36 25.57
C GLY A 103 1.63 7.03 25.08
N ALA A 104 1.41 6.91 23.77
CA ALA A 104 0.08 6.60 23.24
C ALA A 104 -0.36 5.18 23.65
N ASP A 105 -1.58 5.06 24.15
CA ASP A 105 -2.20 3.77 24.38
C ASP A 105 -2.64 3.16 23.04
N LEU A 106 -1.96 2.08 22.65
CA LEU A 106 -2.23 1.36 21.42
C LEU A 106 -3.08 0.11 21.64
N ALA A 107 -3.49 -0.20 22.87
CA ALA A 107 -4.34 -1.36 23.14
C ALA A 107 -5.60 -1.38 22.25
N PRO A 108 -6.33 -0.26 22.04
CA PRO A 108 -7.49 -0.25 21.14
C PRO A 108 -7.14 -0.58 19.68
N LEU A 109 -5.97 -0.14 19.21
CA LEU A 109 -5.51 -0.42 17.85
C LEU A 109 -5.16 -1.89 17.67
N VAL A 110 -4.55 -2.50 18.69
CA VAL A 110 -4.22 -3.93 18.71
C VAL A 110 -5.51 -4.75 18.67
N GLU A 111 -6.47 -4.46 19.55
CA GLU A 111 -7.78 -5.14 19.59
C GLU A 111 -8.51 -5.04 18.24
N LEU A 112 -8.58 -3.83 17.65
CA LEU A 112 -9.20 -3.62 16.34
C LEU A 112 -8.48 -4.40 15.23
N SER A 113 -7.15 -4.50 15.29
CA SER A 113 -6.37 -5.24 14.30
C SER A 113 -6.63 -6.74 14.37
N GLU A 114 -6.72 -7.29 15.59
CA GLU A 114 -7.06 -8.69 15.83
C GLU A 114 -8.50 -9.01 15.41
N ASP A 115 -9.43 -8.11 15.72
CA ASP A 115 -10.81 -8.19 15.28
C ASP A 115 -10.94 -8.19 13.76
N LEU A 116 -10.21 -7.29 13.09
CA LEU A 116 -10.16 -7.24 11.64
C LEU A 116 -9.61 -8.53 11.04
N ALA A 117 -8.50 -9.05 11.56
CA ALA A 117 -7.90 -10.31 11.10
C ALA A 117 -8.87 -11.49 11.25
N ARG A 118 -9.60 -11.55 12.37
CA ARG A 118 -10.62 -12.58 12.62
C ARG A 118 -11.77 -12.48 11.62
N VAL A 119 -12.27 -11.27 11.36
CA VAL A 119 -13.34 -11.05 10.39
C VAL A 119 -12.90 -11.42 8.98
N GLN A 120 -11.69 -11.01 8.56
CA GLN A 120 -11.11 -11.38 7.27
C GLN A 120 -10.97 -12.90 7.11
N ALA A 121 -10.51 -13.61 8.15
CA ALA A 121 -10.42 -15.06 8.14
C ALA A 121 -11.80 -15.72 7.95
N ARG A 122 -12.85 -15.18 8.58
CA ARG A 122 -14.23 -15.66 8.41
C ARG A 122 -14.78 -15.37 7.01
N ILE A 123 -14.47 -14.21 6.43
CA ILE A 123 -14.82 -13.87 5.05
C ILE A 123 -14.15 -14.87 4.10
N GLY A 124 -12.82 -15.05 4.18
CA GLY A 124 -12.11 -16.00 3.32
C GLY A 124 -12.54 -17.47 3.51
N ALA A 125 -12.99 -17.86 4.71
CA ALA A 125 -13.61 -19.17 4.90
C ALA A 125 -14.98 -19.27 4.19
N THR A 126 -15.76 -18.20 4.22
CA THR A 126 -17.06 -18.12 3.56
C THR A 126 -16.91 -18.12 2.04
N ASP A 127 -15.97 -17.34 1.50
CA ASP A 127 -15.68 -17.31 0.05
C ASP A 127 -15.28 -18.69 -0.47
N ARG A 128 -14.42 -19.42 0.26
CA ARG A 128 -14.09 -20.81 -0.08
C ARG A 128 -15.30 -21.74 -0.08
N LEU A 129 -16.23 -21.57 0.87
CA LEU A 129 -17.46 -22.36 0.88
C LEU A 129 -18.36 -22.01 -0.31
N ILE A 130 -18.44 -20.73 -0.67
CA ILE A 130 -19.17 -20.27 -1.86
C ILE A 130 -18.57 -20.90 -3.12
N ASP A 131 -17.25 -20.83 -3.30
CA ASP A 131 -16.57 -21.44 -4.45
C ASP A 131 -16.87 -22.95 -4.54
N LEU A 132 -16.78 -23.69 -3.42
CA LEU A 132 -17.13 -25.12 -3.40
C LEU A 132 -18.59 -25.39 -3.77
N ILE A 133 -19.52 -24.55 -3.33
CA ILE A 133 -20.94 -24.66 -3.71
C ILE A 133 -21.10 -24.39 -5.20
N VAL A 134 -20.45 -23.35 -5.74
CA VAL A 134 -20.48 -23.01 -7.16
C VAL A 134 -19.91 -24.15 -8.01
N TYR A 135 -18.75 -24.69 -7.65
CA TYR A 135 -18.14 -25.83 -8.35
C TYR A 135 -19.09 -27.04 -8.37
N ARG A 136 -19.76 -27.31 -7.26
CA ARG A 136 -20.74 -28.40 -7.19
C ARG A 136 -21.99 -28.13 -8.01
N LEU A 137 -22.50 -26.89 -8.03
CA LEU A 137 -23.69 -26.52 -8.80
C LEU A 137 -23.46 -26.63 -10.30
N TYR A 138 -22.26 -26.25 -10.78
CA TYR A 138 -21.88 -26.35 -12.18
C TYR A 138 -21.26 -27.69 -12.56
N GLY A 139 -21.02 -28.58 -11.59
CA GLY A 139 -20.49 -29.92 -11.83
C GLY A 139 -19.04 -29.93 -12.32
N LEU A 140 -18.24 -28.96 -11.92
CA LEU A 140 -16.84 -28.86 -12.37
C LEU A 140 -16.02 -30.07 -11.91
N THR A 141 -15.15 -30.52 -12.81
CA THR A 141 -14.12 -31.50 -12.54
C THR A 141 -12.92 -30.87 -11.82
N ALA A 142 -12.06 -31.70 -11.22
CA ALA A 142 -10.86 -31.23 -10.54
C ALA A 142 -9.92 -30.44 -11.47
N ASP A 143 -9.83 -30.84 -12.74
CA ASP A 143 -9.01 -30.17 -13.75
C ASP A 143 -9.57 -28.78 -14.09
N GLU A 144 -10.89 -28.65 -14.20
CA GLU A 144 -11.55 -27.36 -14.45
C GLU A 144 -11.45 -26.41 -13.24
N VAL A 145 -11.56 -26.94 -12.01
CA VAL A 145 -11.32 -26.15 -10.79
C VAL A 145 -9.89 -25.64 -10.74
N ALA A 146 -8.90 -26.48 -11.11
CA ALA A 146 -7.49 -26.07 -11.12
C ALA A 146 -7.23 -24.92 -12.11
N VAL A 147 -7.93 -24.88 -13.25
CA VAL A 147 -7.87 -23.76 -14.19
C VAL A 147 -8.44 -22.49 -13.57
N VAL A 148 -9.62 -22.56 -12.96
CA VAL A 148 -10.29 -21.39 -12.35
C VAL A 148 -9.47 -20.80 -11.19
N GLU A 149 -8.89 -21.64 -10.34
CA GLU A 149 -8.03 -21.19 -9.24
C GLU A 149 -6.66 -20.69 -9.73
N GLY A 150 -6.15 -21.23 -10.84
CA GLY A 150 -4.91 -20.78 -11.48
C GLY A 150 -5.03 -19.43 -12.19
N GLU A 151 -6.20 -19.11 -12.76
CA GLU A 151 -6.49 -17.80 -13.37
C GLU A 151 -6.69 -16.69 -12.32
N ARG A 152 -7.10 -17.02 -11.10
CA ARG A 152 -7.21 -16.06 -9.97
C ARG A 152 -5.87 -15.65 -9.35
N ALA A 153 -4.76 -16.31 -9.70
CA ALA A 153 -3.44 -16.09 -9.10
C ALA A 153 -2.52 -15.13 -9.90
N GLN A 154 -3.03 -14.48 -10.95
CA GLN A 154 -2.34 -13.44 -11.75
C GLN A 154 -2.96 -12.06 -11.50
#